data_AF-A0A8H5E1I9-F1
#
_entry.id   AF-A0A8H5E1I9-F1
#
_cell.length_a   1.000
_cell.length_b   1.000
_cell.length_c   1.000
_cell.angle_alpha   90.00
_cell.angle_beta   90.00
_cell.angle_gamma   90.00
#
_symmetry.space_group_name_H-M   'P 1'
#
loop_
_entity.id
_entity.type
_entity.pdbx_description
1 polymer ?
#
loop_
_entity_poly.entity_id
_entity_poly.type
_entity_poly.pdbx_seq_one_letter_code
_entity_poly.pdbx_strand_id
1 'polypeptide(L)'
;MSSSHPAPQSFVAVFVGATRGIGLATLKVLIQTLPNPRLYVIGRSKARFAGDLALLHEYNSNAMIQFVEAEVSLIKCIDDACKRIVKLEKHVDLLFMSPGSLAFGGPHYTEEKLDLCFSLSFYVRMRLIERLLPMLMQAPHPRVLSVLAGGHEGPLFTNDGDIGLRKKSNYTAPRAVNQVTTLHSLVSIHFASHYPKVSWLHVHPGWVATTFLSDLLQSAGVIGVLAGKIILPVYRSVAMSEDECGLRQAGYALSGRYPSREMICSAVVDVTDQAACHGSCSGFYRVLSDGSTATEGRILSPLEREGWPLKVFEHTQQVFGEILNQK
;
A
#
# COMPACT_ATOMS: atom_id res chain seq x y z
N MET A 1 42.66 2.21 21.13
CA MET A 1 42.28 2.88 19.87
C MET A 1 40.82 2.60 19.62
N SER A 2 40.02 3.67 19.58
CA SER A 2 38.57 3.62 19.37
C SER A 2 38.28 3.17 17.94
N SER A 3 37.55 2.07 17.78
CA SER A 3 36.79 1.76 16.58
C SER A 3 35.32 1.71 16.95
N SER A 4 34.72 2.87 17.20
CA SER A 4 33.27 3.01 17.20
C SER A 4 32.81 2.79 15.75
N HIS A 5 32.63 1.54 15.35
CA HIS A 5 31.78 1.27 14.20
C HIS A 5 30.42 1.89 14.51
N PRO A 6 29.89 2.79 13.66
CA PRO A 6 28.51 3.22 13.83
C PRO A 6 27.67 1.95 13.87
N ALA A 7 26.84 1.83 14.91
CA ALA A 7 25.90 0.72 15.00
C ALA A 7 25.17 0.60 13.64
N PRO A 8 24.98 -0.62 13.10
CA PRO A 8 24.33 -0.79 11.81
C PRO A 8 23.04 0.03 11.80
N GLN A 9 22.88 0.89 10.79
CA GLN A 9 21.68 1.70 10.64
C GLN A 9 20.47 0.76 10.65
N SER A 10 19.64 0.88 11.67
CA SER A 10 18.47 0.03 11.86
C SER A 10 17.49 0.26 10.71
N PHE A 11 16.98 -0.83 10.11
CA PHE A 11 15.97 -0.75 9.05
C PHE A 11 14.65 -0.22 9.64
N VAL A 12 14.20 0.92 9.14
CA VAL A 12 12.99 1.60 9.60
C VAL A 12 11.84 1.35 8.62
N ALA A 13 10.76 0.74 9.09
CA ALA A 13 9.56 0.51 8.27
C ALA A 13 8.29 1.04 8.91
N VAL A 14 7.42 1.61 8.09
CA VAL A 14 6.07 2.05 8.47
C VAL A 14 5.06 1.16 7.76
N PHE A 15 4.20 0.51 8.54
CA PHE A 15 3.15 -0.37 8.09
C PHE A 15 1.78 0.25 8.33
N VAL A 16 0.92 0.17 7.33
CA VAL A 16 -0.50 0.46 7.46
C VAL A 16 -1.29 -0.72 6.93
N GLY A 17 -2.30 -1.17 7.69
CA GLY A 17 -3.05 -2.38 7.37
C GLY A 17 -2.37 -3.69 7.81
N ALA A 18 -1.44 -3.64 8.77
CA ALA A 18 -0.68 -4.79 9.27
C ALA A 18 -1.18 -5.36 10.60
N THR A 19 -2.47 -5.22 10.90
CA THR A 19 -3.08 -5.75 12.14
C THR A 19 -3.78 -7.09 11.95
N ARG A 20 -3.80 -7.62 10.73
CA ARG A 20 -4.33 -8.94 10.31
C ARG A 20 -3.95 -9.21 8.85
N GLY A 21 -4.18 -10.42 8.36
CA GLY A 21 -4.06 -10.72 6.94
C GLY A 21 -2.65 -10.51 6.39
N ILE A 22 -2.60 -10.11 5.11
CA ILE A 22 -1.35 -9.93 4.34
C ILE A 22 -0.34 -9.05 5.09
N GLY A 23 -0.78 -7.90 5.63
CA GLY A 23 0.14 -6.98 6.30
C GLY A 23 0.75 -7.55 7.59
N LEU A 24 -0.05 -8.27 8.40
CA LEU A 24 0.46 -8.91 9.61
C LEU A 24 1.40 -10.07 9.28
N ALA A 25 1.06 -10.91 8.30
CA ALA A 25 1.93 -11.98 7.85
C ALA A 25 3.27 -11.45 7.30
N THR A 26 3.22 -10.35 6.54
CA THR A 26 4.44 -9.67 6.05
C THR A 26 5.28 -9.13 7.21
N LEU A 27 4.64 -8.49 8.19
CA LEU A 27 5.30 -7.94 9.37
C LEU A 27 6.02 -9.04 10.19
N LYS A 28 5.39 -10.20 10.36
CA LYS A 28 6.00 -11.38 11.02
C LYS A 28 7.29 -11.82 10.34
N VAL A 29 7.27 -11.94 9.01
CA VAL A 29 8.46 -12.34 8.23
C VAL A 29 9.56 -11.29 8.35
N LEU A 30 9.24 -10.00 8.26
CA LEU A 30 10.23 -8.92 8.37
C LEU A 30 10.92 -8.90 9.74
N ILE A 31 10.14 -9.11 10.81
CA ILE A 31 10.67 -9.17 12.18
C ILE A 31 11.64 -10.34 12.38
N GLN A 32 11.34 -11.50 11.80
CA GLN A 32 12.19 -12.69 11.86
C GLN A 32 13.44 -12.57 10.99
N THR A 33 13.38 -11.77 9.91
CA THR A 33 14.46 -11.65 8.92
C THR A 33 15.46 -10.56 9.30
N LEU A 34 14.98 -9.44 9.83
CA LEU A 34 15.81 -8.27 10.12
C LEU A 34 16.40 -8.36 11.53
N PRO A 35 17.70 -8.05 11.75
CA PRO A 35 18.35 -8.26 13.05
C PRO A 35 17.86 -7.28 14.13
N ASN A 36 17.76 -5.99 13.82
CA ASN A 36 17.41 -4.92 14.76
C ASN A 36 16.45 -3.90 14.14
N PRO A 37 15.28 -4.30 13.60
CA PRO A 37 14.41 -3.39 12.87
C PRO A 37 13.64 -2.44 13.80
N ARG A 38 13.23 -1.29 13.24
CA ARG A 38 12.34 -0.31 13.87
C ARG A 38 11.05 -0.23 13.08
N LEU A 39 9.96 -0.74 13.65
CA LEU A 39 8.72 -1.02 12.94
C LEU A 39 7.57 -0.23 13.55
N TYR A 40 6.93 0.60 12.74
CA TYR A 40 5.76 1.36 13.12
C TYR A 40 4.52 0.74 12.50
N VAL A 41 3.52 0.41 13.32
CA VAL A 41 2.24 -0.16 12.85
C VAL A 41 1.14 0.86 13.09
N ILE A 42 0.64 1.48 12.03
CA ILE A 42 -0.51 2.37 12.09
C ILE A 42 -1.80 1.54 11.98
N GLY A 43 -2.67 1.64 12.99
CA GLY A 43 -3.90 0.85 13.05
C GLY A 43 -4.94 1.42 14.01
N ARG A 44 -6.16 0.90 13.95
CA ARG A 44 -7.33 1.48 14.65
C ARG A 44 -7.47 1.11 16.12
N SER A 45 -6.84 0.01 16.56
CA SER A 45 -7.02 -0.47 17.93
C SER A 45 -5.74 -1.10 18.45
N LYS A 46 -5.07 -0.40 19.37
CA LYS A 46 -3.89 -0.93 20.05
C LYS A 46 -4.26 -2.15 20.89
N ALA A 47 -5.43 -2.12 21.53
CA ALA A 47 -5.93 -3.22 22.35
C ALA A 47 -6.08 -4.53 21.56
N ARG A 48 -6.65 -4.47 20.33
CA ARG A 48 -6.78 -5.67 19.48
C ARG A 48 -5.44 -6.20 18.97
N PHE A 49 -4.44 -5.33 18.81
CA PHE A 49 -3.11 -5.70 18.35
C PHE A 49 -2.17 -6.18 19.47
N ALA A 50 -2.57 -6.04 20.74
CA ALA A 50 -1.68 -6.31 21.88
C ALA A 50 -1.17 -7.76 21.92
N GLY A 51 -2.00 -8.74 21.53
CA GLY A 51 -1.61 -10.15 21.45
C GLY A 51 -0.57 -10.41 20.37
N ASP A 52 -0.79 -9.87 19.16
CA ASP A 52 0.19 -9.96 18.07
C ASP A 52 1.49 -9.25 18.43
N LEU A 53 1.42 -8.07 19.07
CA LEU A 53 2.60 -7.33 19.52
C LEU A 53 3.47 -8.16 20.48
N ALA A 54 2.86 -8.90 21.42
CA ALA A 54 3.59 -9.79 22.33
C ALA A 54 4.32 -10.90 21.55
N LEU A 55 3.62 -11.59 20.65
CA LEU A 55 4.21 -12.64 19.80
C LEU A 55 5.35 -12.12 18.92
N LEU A 56 5.19 -10.91 18.37
CA LEU A 56 6.20 -10.28 17.55
C LEU A 56 7.48 -9.97 18.33
N HIS A 57 7.37 -9.58 19.61
CA HIS A 57 8.54 -9.40 20.48
C HIS A 57 9.24 -10.72 20.82
N GLU A 58 8.52 -11.85 20.87
CA GLU A 58 9.13 -13.17 21.04
C GLU A 58 9.97 -13.59 19.82
N TYR A 59 9.54 -13.22 18.61
CA TYR A 59 10.30 -13.52 17.39
C TYR A 59 11.61 -12.74 17.29
N ASN A 60 11.65 -11.51 17.79
CA ASN A 60 12.87 -10.71 17.81
C ASN A 60 12.85 -9.70 18.95
N SER A 61 13.59 -10.01 20.02
CA SER A 61 13.71 -9.14 21.20
C SER A 61 14.53 -7.87 20.95
N ASN A 62 15.29 -7.81 19.84
CA ASN A 62 16.03 -6.62 19.41
C ASN A 62 15.19 -5.68 18.52
N ALA A 63 14.02 -6.12 18.06
CA ALA A 63 13.12 -5.29 17.27
C ALA A 63 12.42 -4.24 18.15
N MET A 64 12.42 -3.00 17.70
CA MET A 64 11.53 -1.97 18.25
C MET A 64 10.23 -1.99 17.45
N ILE A 65 9.09 -2.20 18.12
CA ILE A 65 7.77 -2.19 17.49
C ILE A 65 6.90 -1.16 18.19
N GLN A 66 6.45 -0.16 17.44
CA GLN A 66 5.60 0.90 17.96
C GLN A 66 4.25 0.91 17.24
N PHE A 67 3.19 0.62 17.99
CA PHE A 67 1.82 0.79 17.50
C PHE A 67 1.40 2.27 17.58
N VAL A 68 1.00 2.83 16.43
CA VAL A 68 0.50 4.20 16.29
C VAL A 68 -1.01 4.13 16.05
N GLU A 69 -1.77 4.27 17.12
CA GLU A 69 -3.23 4.21 17.06
C GLU A 69 -3.79 5.43 16.32
N ALA A 70 -4.58 5.18 15.27
CA ALA A 70 -5.23 6.19 14.42
C ALA A 70 -6.42 5.58 13.64
N GLU A 71 -7.44 6.38 13.37
CA GLU A 71 -8.50 5.97 12.43
C GLU A 71 -7.95 6.04 10.99
N VAL A 72 -7.54 4.89 10.46
CA VAL A 72 -6.83 4.77 9.17
C VAL A 72 -7.65 5.28 7.99
N SER A 73 -8.99 5.30 8.10
CA SER A 73 -9.87 5.79 7.02
C SER A 73 -9.99 7.32 6.94
N LEU A 74 -9.30 8.08 7.79
CA LEU A 74 -9.36 9.55 7.83
C LEU A 74 -8.00 10.19 7.54
N ILE A 75 -7.95 11.08 6.56
CA ILE A 75 -6.78 11.85 6.12
C ILE A 75 -6.19 12.67 7.27
N LYS A 76 -7.03 13.33 8.09
CA LYS A 76 -6.57 14.09 9.27
C LYS A 76 -5.84 13.20 10.28
N CYS A 77 -6.35 11.99 10.53
CA CYS A 77 -5.71 11.04 11.45
C CYS A 77 -4.38 10.50 10.91
N ILE A 78 -4.27 10.33 9.59
CA ILE A 78 -3.00 9.96 8.93
C ILE A 78 -1.94 11.04 9.11
N ASP A 79 -2.31 12.32 8.99
CA ASP A 79 -1.37 13.42 9.26
C ASP A 79 -0.80 13.37 10.67
N ASP A 80 -1.65 13.15 11.67
CA ASP A 80 -1.22 13.11 13.06
C ASP A 80 -0.37 11.86 13.37
N ALA A 81 -0.71 10.72 12.77
CA ALA A 81 0.11 9.51 12.85
C ALA A 81 1.51 9.74 12.24
N CYS A 82 1.58 10.30 11.03
CA CYS A 82 2.86 10.60 10.37
C CYS A 82 3.68 11.63 11.16
N LYS A 83 3.06 12.70 11.69
CA LYS A 83 3.77 13.69 12.54
C LYS A 83 4.46 13.04 13.74
N ARG A 84 3.86 12.01 14.34
CA ARG A 84 4.47 11.27 15.45
C ARG A 84 5.70 10.49 15.00
N ILE A 85 5.62 9.82 13.85
CA ILE A 85 6.73 9.03 13.30
C ILE A 85 7.90 9.94 12.86
N VAL A 86 7.58 11.07 12.20
CA VAL A 86 8.58 12.06 11.76
C VAL A 86 9.39 12.65 12.92
N LYS A 87 8.82 12.72 14.12
CA LYS A 87 9.56 13.17 15.31
C LYS A 87 10.53 12.13 15.87
N LEU A 88 10.36 10.86 15.52
CA LEU A 88 11.08 9.74 16.12
C LEU A 88 12.18 9.18 15.21
N GLU A 89 12.09 9.39 13.90
CA GLU A 89 13.00 8.81 12.93
C GLU A 89 13.59 9.86 11.98
N LYS A 90 14.82 9.60 11.53
CA LYS A 90 15.50 10.43 10.53
C LYS A 90 15.24 9.98 9.09
N HIS A 91 14.88 8.71 8.90
CA HIS A 91 14.64 8.09 7.60
C HIS A 91 13.57 6.99 7.72
N VAL A 92 13.01 6.57 6.59
CA VAL A 92 12.18 5.38 6.45
C VAL A 92 12.67 4.60 5.25
N ASP A 93 13.04 3.34 5.43
CA ASP A 93 13.48 2.46 4.36
C ASP A 93 12.28 1.85 3.61
N LEU A 94 11.19 1.56 4.32
CA LEU A 94 10.00 0.92 3.76
C LEU A 94 8.71 1.57 4.24
N LEU A 95 7.88 2.03 3.29
CA LEU A 95 6.46 2.28 3.53
C LEU A 95 5.65 1.12 2.94
N PHE A 96 5.05 0.30 3.79
CA PHE A 96 4.20 -0.83 3.42
C PHE A 96 2.73 -0.51 3.68
N MET A 97 1.89 -0.60 2.64
CA MET A 97 0.48 -0.26 2.71
C MET A 97 -0.37 -1.41 2.18
N SER A 98 -1.19 -2.01 3.04
CA SER A 98 -2.20 -3.00 2.65
C SER A 98 -3.64 -2.69 3.12
N PRO A 99 -4.03 -1.49 3.60
CA PRO A 99 -5.41 -1.26 3.98
C PRO A 99 -6.29 -1.25 2.73
N GLY A 100 -7.47 -1.86 2.82
CA GLY A 100 -8.45 -1.90 1.75
C GLY A 100 -9.80 -2.36 2.30
N SER A 101 -10.87 -1.91 1.66
CA SER A 101 -12.23 -2.34 1.99
C SER A 101 -13.10 -2.23 0.74
N LEU A 102 -14.05 -3.14 0.61
CA LEU A 102 -15.12 -3.09 -0.37
C LEU A 102 -16.37 -3.67 0.28
N ALA A 103 -17.51 -3.04 0.02
CA ALA A 103 -18.79 -3.48 0.55
C ALA A 103 -19.87 -3.37 -0.53
N PHE A 104 -20.88 -4.23 -0.45
CA PHE A 104 -22.10 -4.13 -1.24
C PHE A 104 -22.99 -2.98 -0.73
N GLY A 105 -24.00 -2.62 -1.51
CA GLY A 105 -25.00 -1.60 -1.13
C GLY A 105 -24.67 -0.17 -1.54
N GLY A 106 -23.58 0.06 -2.28
CA GLY A 106 -23.19 1.39 -2.78
C GLY A 106 -22.00 1.98 -2.02
N PRO A 107 -21.76 3.30 -2.12
CA PRO A 107 -20.66 3.94 -1.42
C PRO A 107 -20.93 4.03 0.09
N HIS A 108 -19.89 3.79 0.88
CA HIS A 108 -19.93 3.88 2.34
C HIS A 108 -19.04 5.05 2.76
N TYR A 109 -19.61 6.12 3.29
CA TYR A 109 -18.83 7.35 3.51
C TYR A 109 -18.12 7.38 4.87
N THR A 110 -16.88 7.85 4.87
CA THR A 110 -16.15 8.25 6.08
C THR A 110 -16.69 9.58 6.62
N GLU A 111 -16.25 9.98 7.82
CA GLU A 111 -16.58 11.29 8.38
C GLU A 111 -16.08 12.46 7.50
N GLU A 112 -15.03 12.23 6.72
CA GLU A 112 -14.49 13.17 5.72
C GLU A 112 -15.25 13.12 4.38
N LYS A 113 -16.40 12.43 4.33
CA LYS A 113 -17.29 12.30 3.17
C LYS A 113 -16.63 11.68 1.93
N LEU A 114 -15.58 10.90 2.14
CA LEU A 114 -15.00 10.04 1.11
C LEU A 114 -15.66 8.66 1.16
N ASP A 115 -15.87 8.04 0.01
CA ASP A 115 -16.17 6.61 0.00
C ASP A 115 -15.02 5.83 0.67
N LEU A 116 -15.36 4.82 1.48
CA LEU A 116 -14.43 4.07 2.31
C LEU A 116 -13.43 3.26 1.47
N CYS A 117 -13.88 2.71 0.33
CA CYS A 117 -13.00 2.00 -0.60
C CYS A 117 -11.97 2.98 -1.18
N PHE A 118 -12.43 4.17 -1.62
CA PHE A 118 -11.53 5.23 -2.10
C PHE A 118 -10.60 5.75 -1.02
N SER A 119 -11.09 5.96 0.20
CA SER A 119 -10.27 6.46 1.31
C SER A 119 -9.12 5.49 1.58
N LEU A 120 -9.42 4.21 1.84
CA LEU A 120 -8.41 3.21 2.21
C LEU A 120 -7.52 2.77 1.03
N SER A 121 -8.10 2.61 -0.16
CA SER A 121 -7.40 2.04 -1.31
C SER A 121 -6.65 3.09 -2.14
N PHE A 122 -6.92 4.38 -1.94
CA PHE A 122 -6.29 5.44 -2.72
C PHE A 122 -5.84 6.63 -1.85
N TYR A 123 -6.76 7.43 -1.31
CA TYR A 123 -6.41 8.73 -0.72
C TYR A 123 -5.49 8.64 0.51
N VAL A 124 -5.75 7.71 1.43
CA VAL A 124 -4.91 7.48 2.62
C VAL A 124 -3.49 7.09 2.22
N ARG A 125 -3.34 6.28 1.17
CA ARG A 125 -2.04 5.84 0.67
C ARG A 125 -1.24 6.99 0.09
N MET A 126 -1.90 7.85 -0.69
CA MET A 126 -1.27 9.05 -1.22
C MET A 126 -0.86 10.01 -0.10
N ARG A 127 -1.70 10.14 0.93
CA ARG A 127 -1.37 10.99 2.07
C ARG A 127 -0.18 10.46 2.87
N LEU A 128 -0.12 9.15 3.11
CA LEU A 128 1.01 8.49 3.76
C LEU A 128 2.31 8.72 2.97
N ILE A 129 2.27 8.53 1.65
CA ILE A 129 3.42 8.79 0.77
C ILE A 129 3.88 10.23 0.95
N GLU A 130 3.02 11.23 0.75
CA GLU A 130 3.39 12.66 0.85
C GLU A 130 3.98 13.03 2.21
N ARG A 131 3.37 12.55 3.30
CA ARG A 131 3.82 12.91 4.66
C ARG A 131 5.14 12.27 5.04
N LEU A 132 5.44 11.09 4.51
CA LEU A 132 6.67 10.34 4.82
C LEU A 132 7.76 10.50 3.76
N LEU A 133 7.45 11.12 2.62
CA LEU A 133 8.40 11.33 1.53
C LEU A 133 9.70 12.02 1.95
N PRO A 134 9.68 13.07 2.79
CA PRO A 134 10.92 13.69 3.25
C PRO A 134 11.85 12.71 3.97
N MET A 135 11.31 11.73 4.71
CA MET A 135 12.08 10.70 5.41
C MET A 135 12.49 9.55 4.50
N LEU A 136 11.62 9.14 3.58
CA LEU A 136 11.97 8.16 2.54
C LEU A 136 13.21 8.64 1.78
N MET A 137 13.25 9.92 1.40
CA MET A 137 14.40 10.48 0.68
C MET A 137 15.71 10.49 1.47
N GLN A 138 15.67 10.36 2.80
CA GLN A 138 16.87 10.23 3.64
C GLN A 138 17.41 8.80 3.73
N ALA A 139 16.60 7.79 3.41
CA ALA A 139 17.07 6.41 3.40
C ALA A 139 18.02 6.17 2.22
N PRO A 140 18.97 5.22 2.30
CA PRO A 140 19.84 4.87 1.18
C PRO A 140 19.05 4.32 -0.02
N HIS A 141 18.15 3.37 0.23
CA HIS A 141 17.37 2.65 -0.79
C HIS A 141 15.88 2.58 -0.42
N PRO A 142 15.17 3.72 -0.36
CA PRO A 142 13.78 3.75 0.06
C PRO A 142 12.86 3.00 -0.90
N ARG A 143 11.87 2.31 -0.32
CA ARG A 143 10.84 1.59 -1.07
C ARG A 143 9.44 1.92 -0.55
N VAL A 144 8.51 2.10 -1.49
CA VAL A 144 7.07 2.16 -1.23
C VAL A 144 6.44 0.91 -1.84
N LEU A 145 5.77 0.12 -1.01
CA LEU A 145 5.07 -1.09 -1.43
C LEU A 145 3.59 -0.97 -1.04
N SER A 146 2.74 -0.93 -2.06
CA SER A 146 1.29 -0.84 -1.92
C SER A 146 0.62 -2.12 -2.42
N VAL A 147 0.02 -2.88 -1.51
CA VAL A 147 -0.76 -4.08 -1.83
C VAL A 147 -2.17 -3.66 -2.26
N LEU A 148 -2.47 -3.88 -3.54
CA LEU A 148 -3.78 -3.66 -4.16
C LEU A 148 -3.93 -4.56 -5.40
N ALA A 149 -3.92 -3.98 -6.60
CA ALA A 149 -4.31 -4.66 -7.84
C ALA A 149 -3.44 -4.19 -9.02
N GLY A 150 -2.15 -3.97 -8.77
CA GLY A 150 -1.19 -3.59 -9.81
C GLY A 150 -1.16 -4.62 -10.94
N GLY A 151 -1.25 -4.17 -12.18
CA GLY A 151 -1.36 -5.03 -13.36
C GLY A 151 -2.79 -5.46 -13.69
N HIS A 152 -3.77 -5.04 -12.90
CA HIS A 152 -5.20 -5.23 -13.14
C HIS A 152 -5.93 -3.88 -13.26
N GLU A 153 -5.26 -2.88 -13.82
CA GLU A 153 -5.87 -1.60 -14.13
C GLU A 153 -7.05 -1.77 -15.09
N GLY A 154 -8.11 -1.00 -14.84
CA GLY A 154 -9.31 -0.95 -15.67
C GLY A 154 -9.54 0.44 -16.26
N PRO A 155 -10.49 0.57 -17.20
CA PRO A 155 -10.85 1.87 -17.76
C PRO A 155 -11.34 2.82 -16.65
N LEU A 156 -10.88 4.09 -16.71
CA LEU A 156 -11.39 5.15 -15.84
C LEU A 156 -12.79 5.58 -16.29
N PHE A 157 -13.64 5.89 -15.33
CA PHE A 157 -14.86 6.63 -15.57
C PHE A 157 -14.58 8.14 -15.44
N THR A 158 -14.81 8.90 -16.51
CA THR A 158 -14.41 10.31 -16.61
C THR A 158 -15.50 11.22 -17.19
N ASN A 159 -16.67 10.67 -17.51
CA ASN A 159 -17.69 11.31 -18.36
C ASN A 159 -18.22 12.66 -17.85
N ASP A 160 -18.04 12.98 -16.57
CA ASP A 160 -18.54 14.20 -15.93
C ASP A 160 -17.54 14.81 -14.93
N GLY A 161 -16.26 14.44 -15.05
CA GLY A 161 -15.20 14.90 -14.15
C GLY A 161 -15.23 14.31 -12.74
N ASP A 162 -16.14 13.38 -12.42
CA ASP A 162 -16.24 12.76 -11.09
C ASP A 162 -15.21 11.64 -10.88
N ILE A 163 -13.92 12.02 -10.87
CA ILE A 163 -12.78 11.09 -10.75
C ILE A 163 -12.89 10.24 -9.47
N GLY A 164 -13.43 10.82 -8.39
CA GLY A 164 -13.59 10.17 -7.08
C GLY A 164 -14.89 9.37 -6.91
N LEU A 165 -15.72 9.25 -7.95
CA LEU A 165 -17.05 8.60 -7.91
C LEU A 165 -17.91 9.09 -6.74
N ARG A 166 -17.88 10.40 -6.46
CA ARG A 166 -18.63 11.02 -5.36
C ARG A 166 -20.13 11.07 -5.65
N LYS A 167 -20.54 11.13 -6.93
CA LYS A 167 -21.95 11.05 -7.32
C LYS A 167 -22.41 9.60 -7.24
N LYS A 168 -23.47 9.36 -6.47
CA LYS A 168 -24.04 8.00 -6.29
C LYS A 168 -24.40 7.31 -7.61
N SER A 169 -24.88 8.05 -8.60
CA SER A 169 -25.20 7.54 -9.95
C SER A 169 -23.98 6.99 -10.70
N ASN A 170 -22.79 7.51 -10.38
CA ASN A 170 -21.53 7.09 -10.97
C ASN A 170 -20.90 5.93 -10.21
N TYR A 171 -21.41 5.54 -9.04
CA TYR A 171 -20.79 4.49 -8.25
C TYR A 171 -21.32 3.11 -8.60
N THR A 172 -20.42 2.18 -8.90
CA THR A 172 -20.67 0.73 -8.79
C THR A 172 -19.42 0.09 -8.19
N ALA A 173 -19.54 -1.04 -7.50
CA ALA A 173 -18.38 -1.69 -6.88
C ALA A 173 -17.28 -2.06 -7.90
N PRO A 174 -17.57 -2.65 -9.08
CA PRO A 174 -16.54 -2.90 -10.09
C PRO A 174 -15.88 -1.62 -10.60
N ARG A 175 -16.66 -0.53 -10.78
CA ARG A 175 -16.12 0.76 -11.21
C ARG A 175 -15.22 1.38 -10.13
N ALA A 176 -15.61 1.30 -8.86
CA ALA A 176 -14.79 1.77 -7.75
C ALA A 176 -13.45 1.03 -7.70
N VAL A 177 -13.45 -0.30 -7.82
CA VAL A 177 -12.23 -1.12 -7.89
C VAL A 177 -11.34 -0.72 -9.06
N ASN A 178 -11.90 -0.59 -10.27
CA ASN A 178 -11.15 -0.14 -11.44
C ASN A 178 -10.56 1.25 -11.23
N GLN A 179 -11.36 2.18 -10.70
CA GLN A 179 -10.95 3.57 -10.49
C GLN A 179 -9.79 3.64 -9.50
N VAL A 180 -9.91 3.08 -8.29
CA VAL A 180 -8.83 3.15 -7.28
C VAL A 180 -7.55 2.44 -7.75
N THR A 181 -7.67 1.35 -8.51
CA THR A 181 -6.53 0.62 -9.07
C THR A 181 -5.78 1.45 -10.10
N THR A 182 -6.51 2.00 -11.08
CA THR A 182 -5.90 2.78 -12.16
C THR A 182 -5.38 4.13 -11.66
N LEU A 183 -6.11 4.81 -10.78
CA LEU A 183 -5.64 6.06 -10.14
C LEU A 183 -4.35 5.82 -9.35
N HIS A 184 -4.25 4.73 -8.60
CA HIS A 184 -3.05 4.37 -7.85
C HIS A 184 -1.83 4.18 -8.76
N SER A 185 -1.99 3.49 -9.89
CA SER A 185 -0.89 3.33 -10.87
C SER A 185 -0.51 4.65 -11.52
N LEU A 186 -1.48 5.47 -11.92
CA LEU A 186 -1.22 6.77 -12.57
C LEU A 186 -0.45 7.73 -11.66
N VAL A 187 -0.86 7.86 -10.40
CA VAL A 187 -0.13 8.74 -9.46
C VAL A 187 1.23 8.14 -9.07
N SER A 188 1.39 6.81 -9.07
CA SER A 188 2.70 6.17 -8.87
C SER A 188 3.67 6.49 -10.01
N ILE A 189 3.18 6.59 -11.26
CA ILE A 189 3.98 7.08 -12.40
C ILE A 189 4.45 8.52 -12.17
N HIS A 190 3.55 9.39 -11.67
CA HIS A 190 3.91 10.75 -11.30
C HIS A 190 4.96 10.80 -10.19
N PHE A 191 4.80 10.04 -9.11
CA PHE A 191 5.79 10.00 -8.05
C PHE A 191 7.14 9.44 -8.51
N ALA A 192 7.15 8.36 -9.28
CA ALA A 192 8.38 7.75 -9.78
C ALA A 192 9.19 8.67 -10.71
N SER A 193 8.53 9.58 -11.43
CA SER A 193 9.24 10.56 -12.26
C SER A 193 9.88 11.69 -11.46
N HIS A 194 9.33 12.05 -10.29
CA HIS A 194 9.81 13.15 -9.43
C HIS A 194 10.75 12.69 -8.32
N TYR A 195 10.64 11.43 -7.88
CA TYR A 195 11.39 10.86 -6.76
C TYR A 195 12.14 9.61 -7.22
N PRO A 196 13.16 9.76 -8.10
CA PRO A 196 13.84 8.64 -8.75
C PRO A 196 14.64 7.76 -7.79
N LYS A 197 14.93 8.25 -6.59
CA LYS A 197 15.61 7.52 -5.51
C LYS A 197 14.73 6.41 -4.91
N VAL A 198 13.41 6.57 -4.96
CA VAL A 198 12.45 5.65 -4.37
C VAL A 198 12.09 4.54 -5.36
N SER A 199 12.04 3.30 -4.87
CA SER A 199 11.47 2.15 -5.59
C SER A 199 9.97 2.05 -5.33
N TRP A 200 9.16 2.03 -6.38
CA TRP A 200 7.69 2.12 -6.30
C TRP A 200 7.03 0.81 -6.72
N LEU A 201 6.38 0.11 -5.80
CA LEU A 201 5.72 -1.17 -6.07
C LEU A 201 4.21 -1.05 -5.85
N HIS A 202 3.44 -1.33 -6.88
CA HIS A 202 2.01 -1.56 -6.81
C HIS A 202 1.77 -3.07 -7.04
N VAL A 203 1.42 -3.78 -5.96
CA VAL A 203 1.45 -5.25 -5.91
C VAL A 203 0.03 -5.81 -5.93
N HIS A 204 -0.26 -6.71 -6.86
CA HIS A 204 -1.42 -7.59 -6.79
C HIS A 204 -1.04 -8.89 -6.06
N PRO A 205 -1.61 -9.18 -4.87
CA PRO A 205 -1.19 -10.33 -4.07
C PRO A 205 -1.77 -11.67 -4.59
N GLY A 206 -2.64 -11.65 -5.61
CA GLY A 206 -3.41 -12.81 -6.00
C GLY A 206 -4.59 -13.04 -5.07
N TRP A 207 -5.08 -14.28 -5.06
CA TRP A 207 -6.17 -14.71 -4.21
C TRP A 207 -5.57 -15.16 -2.88
N VAL A 208 -5.93 -14.49 -1.78
CA VAL A 208 -5.36 -14.75 -0.46
C VAL A 208 -6.50 -15.01 0.52
N ALA A 209 -6.37 -16.10 1.29
CA ALA A 209 -7.36 -16.59 2.25
C ALA A 209 -7.53 -15.71 3.51
N THR A 210 -7.72 -14.40 3.30
CA THR A 210 -7.97 -13.40 4.35
C THR A 210 -9.45 -13.28 4.70
N THR A 211 -9.77 -12.45 5.69
CA THR A 211 -11.16 -12.07 5.99
C THR A 211 -11.78 -11.12 4.95
N PHE A 212 -11.06 -10.67 3.93
CA PHE A 212 -11.59 -9.70 2.96
C PHE A 212 -12.86 -10.21 2.26
N LEU A 213 -12.83 -11.44 1.73
CA LEU A 213 -13.99 -12.01 1.04
C LEU A 213 -15.16 -12.27 2.00
N SER A 214 -14.88 -12.68 3.25
CA SER A 214 -15.94 -12.84 4.26
C SER A 214 -16.57 -11.50 4.63
N ASP A 215 -15.77 -10.45 4.82
CA ASP A 215 -16.24 -9.09 5.14
C ASP A 215 -17.09 -8.54 3.98
N LEU A 216 -16.64 -8.75 2.73
CA LEU A 216 -17.39 -8.38 1.52
C LEU A 216 -18.73 -9.12 1.45
N LEU A 217 -18.76 -10.44 1.60
CA LEU A 217 -20.01 -11.20 1.54
C LEU A 217 -20.96 -10.82 2.68
N GLN A 218 -20.46 -10.63 3.90
CA GLN A 218 -21.29 -10.20 5.04
C GLN A 218 -21.94 -8.83 4.81
N SER A 219 -21.29 -7.93 4.07
CA SER A 219 -21.86 -6.63 3.73
C SER A 219 -23.12 -6.69 2.85
N ALA A 220 -23.38 -7.82 2.18
CA ALA A 220 -24.64 -8.06 1.46
C ALA A 220 -25.79 -8.55 2.37
N GLY A 221 -25.60 -8.55 3.69
CA GLY A 221 -26.61 -8.99 4.66
C GLY A 221 -26.83 -10.50 4.65
N VAL A 222 -28.04 -10.93 5.01
CA VAL A 222 -28.38 -12.35 5.23
C VAL A 222 -28.09 -13.22 4.01
N ILE A 223 -28.38 -12.72 2.81
CA ILE A 223 -28.13 -13.45 1.55
C ILE A 223 -26.64 -13.71 1.38
N GLY A 224 -25.81 -12.70 1.63
CA GLY A 224 -24.36 -12.83 1.53
C GLY A 224 -23.77 -13.77 2.58
N VAL A 225 -24.31 -13.74 3.81
CA VAL A 225 -23.93 -14.70 4.87
C VAL A 225 -24.25 -16.14 4.46
N LEU A 226 -25.42 -16.38 3.86
CA LEU A 226 -25.80 -17.72 3.39
C LEU A 226 -24.91 -18.18 2.22
N ALA A 227 -24.68 -17.30 1.24
CA ALA A 227 -23.78 -17.58 0.12
C ALA A 227 -22.34 -17.86 0.60
N GLY A 228 -21.88 -17.16 1.64
CA GLY A 228 -20.56 -17.34 2.22
C GLY A 228 -20.30 -18.73 2.77
N LYS A 229 -21.33 -19.47 3.22
CA LYS A 229 -21.18 -20.87 3.65
C LYS A 229 -20.75 -21.81 2.52
N ILE A 230 -21.00 -21.44 1.27
CA ILE A 230 -20.65 -22.22 0.08
C ILE A 230 -19.40 -21.65 -0.59
N ILE A 231 -19.32 -20.32 -0.73
CA ILE A 231 -18.25 -19.64 -1.47
C ILE A 231 -16.92 -19.70 -0.70
N LEU A 232 -16.93 -19.48 0.63
CA LEU A 232 -15.68 -19.37 1.39
C LEU A 232 -14.87 -20.67 1.44
N PRO A 233 -15.45 -21.87 1.62
CA PRO A 233 -14.70 -23.12 1.55
C PRO A 233 -14.00 -23.33 0.20
N VAL A 234 -14.71 -23.09 -0.91
CA VAL A 234 -14.16 -23.21 -2.27
C VAL A 234 -13.06 -22.18 -2.51
N TYR A 235 -13.26 -20.94 -2.05
CA TYR A 235 -12.24 -19.91 -2.16
C TYR A 235 -10.97 -20.29 -1.38
N ARG A 236 -11.12 -20.76 -0.14
CA ARG A 236 -10.00 -21.16 0.72
C ARG A 236 -9.24 -22.39 0.20
N SER A 237 -9.86 -23.26 -0.61
CA SER A 237 -9.14 -24.40 -1.20
C SER A 237 -8.24 -24.02 -2.37
N VAL A 238 -8.45 -22.85 -2.98
CA VAL A 238 -7.64 -22.38 -4.13
C VAL A 238 -6.80 -21.14 -3.82
N ALA A 239 -7.17 -20.36 -2.79
CA ALA A 239 -6.46 -19.15 -2.39
C ALA A 239 -5.18 -19.48 -1.62
N MET A 240 -4.16 -18.66 -1.82
CA MET A 240 -2.90 -18.68 -1.08
C MET A 240 -3.14 -18.40 0.41
N SER A 241 -2.34 -19.02 1.28
CA SER A 241 -2.37 -18.71 2.71
C SER A 241 -1.86 -17.29 2.99
N GLU A 242 -2.25 -16.74 4.15
CA GLU A 242 -1.73 -15.45 4.59
C GLU A 242 -0.21 -15.49 4.79
N ASP A 243 0.32 -16.61 5.34
CA ASP A 243 1.74 -16.81 5.60
C ASP A 243 2.57 -16.86 4.32
N GLU A 244 2.12 -17.62 3.31
CA GLU A 244 2.81 -17.66 2.02
C GLU A 244 2.77 -16.29 1.33
N CYS A 245 1.62 -15.60 1.40
CA CYS A 245 1.54 -14.24 0.87
C CYS A 245 2.48 -13.30 1.62
N GLY A 246 2.53 -13.37 2.95
CA GLY A 246 3.43 -12.59 3.80
C GLY A 246 4.90 -12.79 3.44
N LEU A 247 5.31 -14.05 3.19
CA LEU A 247 6.65 -14.38 2.73
C LEU A 247 6.97 -13.74 1.37
N ARG A 248 6.04 -13.82 0.41
CA ARG A 248 6.21 -13.21 -0.91
C ARG A 248 6.30 -11.68 -0.83
N GLN A 249 5.41 -11.04 -0.07
CA GLN A 249 5.41 -9.60 0.13
C GLN A 249 6.69 -9.12 0.82
N ALA A 250 7.18 -9.85 1.83
CA ALA A 250 8.46 -9.59 2.47
C ALA A 250 9.63 -9.72 1.48
N GLY A 251 9.60 -10.73 0.63
CA GLY A 251 10.53 -10.89 -0.49
C GLY A 251 10.51 -9.68 -1.42
N TYR A 252 9.34 -9.18 -1.82
CA TYR A 252 9.24 -7.98 -2.65
C TYR A 252 9.73 -6.72 -1.92
N ALA A 253 9.50 -6.63 -0.60
CA ALA A 253 9.92 -5.51 0.22
C ALA A 253 11.45 -5.44 0.38
N LEU A 254 12.15 -6.58 0.47
CA LEU A 254 13.60 -6.63 0.76
C LEU A 254 14.47 -6.97 -0.46
N SER A 255 13.90 -7.46 -1.56
CA SER A 255 14.69 -7.93 -2.72
C SER A 255 15.34 -6.80 -3.51
N GLY A 256 16.54 -7.06 -4.03
CA GLY A 256 17.25 -6.21 -5.01
C GLY A 256 16.63 -6.22 -6.41
N ARG A 257 15.68 -7.13 -6.70
CA ARG A 257 15.01 -7.29 -8.00
C ARG A 257 14.21 -6.05 -8.46
N TYR A 258 13.85 -5.16 -7.54
CA TYR A 258 13.07 -3.95 -7.81
C TYR A 258 13.87 -2.67 -7.49
N PRO A 259 14.97 -2.38 -8.23
CA PRO A 259 15.79 -1.19 -7.99
C PRO A 259 15.01 0.11 -8.24
N SER A 260 15.45 1.23 -7.64
CA SER A 260 14.88 2.55 -7.97
C SER A 260 15.36 3.03 -9.34
N ARG A 261 14.71 4.05 -9.90
CA ARG A 261 15.13 4.65 -11.17
C ARG A 261 16.57 5.12 -11.14
N GLU A 262 16.98 5.78 -10.05
CA GLU A 262 18.34 6.26 -9.86
C GLU A 262 19.36 5.11 -9.89
N MET A 263 19.06 3.99 -9.23
CA MET A 263 19.93 2.81 -9.25
C MET A 263 20.06 2.23 -10.66
N ILE A 264 18.94 2.08 -11.38
CA ILE A 264 18.94 1.57 -12.76
C ILE A 264 19.78 2.46 -13.67
N CYS A 265 19.56 3.79 -13.63
CA CYS A 265 20.25 4.74 -14.49
C CYS A 265 21.74 4.91 -14.15
N SER A 266 22.13 4.71 -12.90
CA SER A 266 23.53 4.79 -12.46
C SER A 266 24.31 3.48 -12.65
N ALA A 267 23.66 2.43 -13.18
CA ALA A 267 24.21 1.07 -13.28
C ALA A 267 24.72 0.51 -11.94
N VAL A 268 24.18 0.98 -10.81
CA VAL A 268 24.47 0.48 -9.45
C VAL A 268 23.70 -0.81 -9.15
N VAL A 269 23.14 -1.45 -10.18
CA VAL A 269 22.29 -2.63 -10.05
C VAL A 269 23.08 -3.87 -10.46
N ASP A 270 23.67 -4.54 -9.47
CA ASP A 270 24.31 -5.85 -9.63
C ASP A 270 23.26 -6.97 -9.41
N VAL A 271 22.22 -7.02 -10.25
CA VAL A 271 21.29 -8.17 -10.25
C VAL A 271 21.06 -8.69 -11.66
N THR A 272 21.35 -9.97 -11.82
CA THR A 272 21.07 -10.78 -13.01
C THR A 272 19.56 -11.00 -13.24
N ASP A 273 18.73 -10.83 -12.19
CA ASP A 273 17.26 -10.96 -12.22
C ASP A 273 16.59 -9.63 -11.83
N GLN A 274 16.74 -8.60 -12.67
CA GLN A 274 16.03 -7.33 -12.51
C GLN A 274 14.61 -7.41 -13.10
N ALA A 275 13.61 -7.02 -12.31
CA ALA A 275 12.23 -6.96 -12.79
C ALA A 275 12.04 -5.84 -13.83
N ALA A 276 11.10 -6.06 -14.76
CA ALA A 276 10.76 -5.05 -15.75
C ALA A 276 9.95 -3.92 -15.11
N CYS A 277 10.41 -2.68 -15.32
CA CYS A 277 9.67 -1.48 -14.95
C CYS A 277 8.45 -1.30 -15.87
N HIS A 278 7.43 -0.57 -15.41
CA HIS A 278 6.31 -0.18 -16.26
C HIS A 278 6.76 0.64 -17.48
N GLY A 279 7.65 1.61 -17.27
CA GLY A 279 8.27 2.42 -18.32
C GLY A 279 9.79 2.26 -18.28
N SER A 280 10.48 2.66 -19.36
CA SER A 280 11.94 2.54 -19.42
C SER A 280 12.60 3.22 -18.23
N CYS A 281 13.34 2.43 -17.43
CA CYS A 281 14.00 2.87 -16.20
C CYS A 281 13.10 3.65 -15.23
N SER A 282 11.78 3.38 -15.19
CA SER A 282 10.87 4.20 -14.40
C SER A 282 11.04 4.00 -12.89
N GLY A 283 11.59 2.87 -12.43
CA GLY A 283 11.63 2.51 -11.01
C GLY A 283 10.24 2.26 -10.40
N PHE A 284 9.22 2.12 -11.26
CA PHE A 284 7.85 1.78 -10.90
C PHE A 284 7.46 0.42 -11.45
N TYR A 285 6.92 -0.42 -10.57
CA TYR A 285 6.63 -1.83 -10.82
C TYR A 285 5.17 -2.14 -10.51
N ARG A 286 4.50 -2.78 -11.46
CA ARG A 286 3.21 -3.45 -11.24
C ARG A 286 3.48 -4.93 -11.03
N VAL A 287 3.56 -5.35 -9.78
CA VAL A 287 4.03 -6.68 -9.39
C VAL A 287 2.84 -7.62 -9.24
N LEU A 288 2.90 -8.79 -9.87
CA LEU A 288 1.89 -9.85 -9.76
C LEU A 288 2.21 -10.79 -8.58
N SER A 289 1.31 -11.71 -8.29
CA SER A 289 1.37 -12.58 -7.11
C SER A 289 2.59 -13.51 -7.07
N ASP A 290 3.24 -13.76 -8.20
CA ASP A 290 4.44 -14.58 -8.36
C ASP A 290 5.74 -13.75 -8.43
N GLY A 291 5.65 -12.43 -8.31
CA GLY A 291 6.79 -11.51 -8.39
C GLY A 291 7.18 -11.09 -9.81
N SER A 292 6.50 -11.63 -10.83
CA SER A 292 6.58 -11.11 -12.20
C SER A 292 5.94 -9.71 -12.27
N THR A 293 6.21 -8.99 -13.35
CA THR A 293 5.75 -7.61 -13.53
C THR A 293 4.91 -7.45 -14.78
N ALA A 294 3.74 -6.83 -14.63
CA ALA A 294 2.87 -6.50 -15.74
C ALA A 294 3.40 -5.25 -16.48
N THR A 295 3.85 -5.43 -17.71
CA THR A 295 4.39 -4.34 -18.56
C THR A 295 3.42 -3.87 -19.64
N GLU A 296 2.31 -4.56 -19.84
CA GLU A 296 1.32 -4.18 -20.85
C GLU A 296 0.78 -2.76 -20.63
N GLY A 297 0.67 -2.00 -21.72
CA GLY A 297 0.27 -0.59 -21.70
C GLY A 297 -1.16 -0.31 -22.13
N ARG A 298 -2.03 -1.34 -22.27
CA ARG A 298 -3.36 -1.19 -22.91
C ARG A 298 -4.23 -0.11 -22.25
N ILE A 299 -4.23 -0.07 -20.93
CA ILE A 299 -5.00 0.92 -20.15
C ILE A 299 -4.17 2.17 -19.86
N LEU A 300 -2.95 2.00 -19.36
CA LEU A 300 -2.18 3.12 -18.82
C LEU A 300 -1.51 3.98 -19.89
N SER A 301 -0.99 3.41 -20.98
CA SER A 301 -0.24 4.19 -21.97
C SER A 301 -1.07 5.26 -22.70
N PRO A 302 -2.35 5.03 -23.08
CA PRO A 302 -3.21 6.11 -23.55
C PRO A 302 -3.39 7.21 -22.51
N LEU A 303 -3.64 6.84 -21.24
CA LEU A 303 -3.85 7.78 -20.16
C LEU A 303 -2.59 8.61 -19.85
N GLU A 304 -1.41 8.00 -19.92
CA GLU A 304 -0.12 8.70 -19.80
C GLU A 304 0.06 9.76 -20.88
N ARG A 305 -0.24 9.43 -22.16
CA ARG A 305 -0.15 10.38 -23.28
C ARG A 305 -1.11 11.57 -23.12
N GLU A 306 -2.24 11.34 -22.46
CA GLU A 306 -3.25 12.37 -22.15
C GLU A 306 -2.94 13.17 -20.86
N GLY A 307 -1.79 12.92 -20.21
CA GLY A 307 -1.36 13.64 -19.03
C GLY A 307 -2.07 13.25 -17.73
N TRP A 308 -2.73 12.08 -17.69
CA TRP A 308 -3.44 11.63 -16.49
C TRP A 308 -2.60 11.49 -15.22
N PRO A 309 -1.31 11.08 -15.25
CA PRO A 309 -0.50 11.03 -14.03
C PRO A 309 -0.52 12.35 -13.23
N LEU A 310 -0.39 13.49 -13.91
CA LEU A 310 -0.46 14.81 -13.28
C LEU A 310 -1.90 15.15 -12.87
N LYS A 311 -2.90 14.92 -13.73
CA LYS A 311 -4.32 15.19 -13.41
C LYS A 311 -4.79 14.45 -12.15
N VAL A 312 -4.37 13.20 -11.99
CA VAL A 312 -4.71 12.40 -10.79
C VAL A 312 -4.01 12.96 -9.56
N PHE A 313 -2.75 13.38 -9.67
CA PHE A 313 -2.04 14.04 -8.57
C PHE A 313 -2.74 15.35 -8.16
N GLU A 314 -3.09 16.22 -9.11
CA GLU A 314 -3.79 17.48 -8.86
C GLU A 314 -5.18 17.27 -8.24
N HIS A 315 -5.96 16.31 -8.77
CA HIS A 315 -7.23 15.89 -8.18
C HIS A 315 -7.04 15.46 -6.71
N THR A 316 -5.99 14.68 -6.43
CA THR A 316 -5.68 14.23 -5.07
C THR A 316 -5.38 15.42 -4.15
N GLN A 317 -4.58 16.39 -4.62
CA GLN A 317 -4.29 17.62 -3.87
C GLN A 317 -5.56 18.42 -3.57
N GLN A 318 -6.44 18.55 -4.56
CA GLN A 318 -7.73 19.23 -4.39
C GLN A 318 -8.56 18.56 -3.30
N VAL A 319 -8.69 17.23 -3.34
CA VAL A 319 -9.43 16.47 -2.32
C VAL A 319 -8.84 16.66 -0.93
N PHE A 320 -7.51 16.65 -0.81
CA PHE A 320 -6.85 16.95 0.47
C PHE A 320 -7.11 18.37 0.95
N GLY A 321 -7.02 19.36 0.07
CA GLY A 321 -7.33 20.75 0.39
C GLY A 321 -8.77 20.91 0.89
N GLU A 322 -9.73 20.28 0.23
CA GLU A 322 -11.14 20.28 0.66
C GLU A 322 -11.33 19.69 2.06
N ILE A 323 -10.67 18.56 2.38
CA ILE A 323 -10.81 17.89 3.68
C ILE A 323 -10.14 18.67 4.80
N LEU A 324 -8.93 19.18 4.55
CA LEU A 324 -8.15 19.86 5.58
C LEU A 324 -8.69 21.26 5.90
N ASN A 325 -9.41 21.88 4.96
CA ASN A 325 -10.07 23.16 5.15
C ASN A 325 -11.50 23.05 5.73
N GLN A 326 -12.04 21.84 5.87
CA GLN A 326 -13.30 21.64 6.60
C GLN A 326 -13.09 21.97 8.08
N LYS A 327 -13.77 23.05 8.51
CA LYS A 327 -13.89 23.49 9.90
C LYS A 327 -14.54 22.42 10.77
#